data_AF-A0A7V5LQP3-F1
#
_entry.id   AF-A0A7V5LQP3-F1
#
_cell.length_a   1.000
_cell.length_b   1.000
_cell.length_c   1.000
_cell.angle_alpha   90.00
_cell.angle_beta   90.00
_cell.angle_gamma   90.00
#
_symmetry.space_group_name_H-M   'P 1'
#
loop_
_entity.id
_entity.type
_entity.pdbx_description
1 polymer ?
#
loop_
_entity_poly.entity_id
_entity_poly.type
_entity_poly.pdbx_seq_one_letter_code
_entity_poly.pdbx_strand_id
1 'polypeptide(L)'
;MTNGSRIFREAVIIGGLAVFIACLTNFKLIIQWFQGNISPGFLETATSPGITFISLDEAADLLTQEGTCFIDSRSPSLYQAGHIPGALNLPYEDFEKIFHPGLIPTS
;
A
#
# COMPACT_ATOMS: atom_id res chain seq x y z
N MET A 1 -19.07 -42.66 -28.83
CA MET A 1 -19.08 -41.23 -28.47
C MET A 1 -19.17 -41.09 -26.95
N THR A 2 -18.05 -41.15 -26.20
CA THR A 2 -18.10 -41.15 -24.71
C THR A 2 -16.89 -40.51 -24.01
N ASN A 3 -15.92 -39.96 -24.74
CA ASN A 3 -14.71 -39.38 -24.14
C ASN A 3 -14.84 -37.86 -23.88
N GLY A 4 -15.56 -37.13 -24.74
CA GLY A 4 -15.69 -35.66 -24.61
C GLY A 4 -16.35 -35.21 -23.31
N SER A 5 -17.39 -35.92 -22.85
CA SER A 5 -18.07 -35.57 -21.59
C SER A 5 -17.25 -35.88 -20.34
N ARG A 6 -16.35 -36.88 -20.41
CA ARG A 6 -15.40 -37.19 -19.32
C ARG A 6 -14.31 -36.13 -19.25
N ILE A 7 -13.70 -35.79 -20.37
CA ILE A 7 -12.68 -34.73 -20.48
C ILE A 7 -13.26 -33.38 -20.02
N PHE A 8 -14.48 -33.05 -20.44
CA PHE A 8 -15.16 -31.83 -19.99
C PHE A 8 -15.38 -31.82 -18.48
N ARG A 9 -15.86 -32.93 -17.91
CA ARG A 9 -16.06 -33.06 -16.46
C ARG A 9 -14.74 -32.95 -15.68
N GLU A 10 -13.68 -33.60 -16.16
CA GLU A 10 -12.35 -33.52 -15.55
C GLU A 10 -11.79 -32.09 -15.62
N ALA A 11 -11.95 -31.39 -16.74
CA ALA A 11 -11.55 -30.00 -16.87
C ALA A 11 -12.30 -29.08 -15.89
N VAL A 12 -13.60 -29.29 -15.70
CA VAL A 12 -14.41 -28.55 -14.71
C VAL A 12 -13.93 -28.85 -13.28
N ILE A 13 -13.63 -30.11 -12.97
CA ILE A 13 -13.11 -30.50 -11.65
C ILE A 13 -11.75 -29.86 -11.39
N ILE A 14 -10.84 -29.91 -12.36
CA ILE A 14 -9.49 -29.31 -12.25
C ILE A 14 -9.61 -27.80 -12.08
N GLY A 15 -10.43 -27.13 -12.90
CA GLY A 15 -10.68 -25.69 -12.78
C GLY A 15 -11.27 -25.32 -11.43
N GLY A 16 -12.28 -26.06 -10.96
CA GLY A 16 -12.89 -25.85 -9.65
C GLY A 16 -11.91 -26.06 -8.50
N LEU A 17 -11.09 -27.11 -8.55
CA LEU A 17 -10.06 -27.38 -7.55
C LEU A 17 -8.98 -26.28 -7.54
N ALA A 18 -8.57 -25.81 -8.72
CA ALA A 18 -7.61 -24.72 -8.85
C ALA A 18 -8.15 -23.42 -8.24
N VAL A 19 -9.41 -23.06 -8.54
CA VAL A 19 -10.08 -21.89 -7.96
C VAL A 19 -10.21 -22.05 -6.44
N PHE A 20 -10.59 -23.23 -5.96
CA PHE A 20 -10.74 -23.52 -4.54
C PHE A 20 -9.40 -23.37 -3.78
N ILE A 21 -8.32 -23.95 -4.31
CA ILE A 21 -6.99 -23.82 -3.74
C ILE A 21 -6.53 -22.36 -3.76
N ALA A 22 -6.75 -21.64 -4.88
CA ALA A 22 -6.40 -20.22 -4.98
C ALA A 22 -7.16 -19.37 -3.96
N CYS A 23 -8.45 -19.64 -3.76
CA CYS A 23 -9.25 -18.97 -2.74
C CYS A 23 -8.79 -19.30 -1.32
N LEU A 24 -8.39 -20.55 -1.03
CA LEU A 24 -7.88 -20.94 0.29
C LEU A 24 -6.55 -20.26 0.61
N THR A 25 -5.60 -20.30 -0.32
CA THR A 25 -4.25 -19.76 -0.10
C THR A 25 -4.22 -18.24 -0.09
N ASN A 26 -5.17 -17.59 -0.78
CA ASN A 26 -5.26 -16.13 -0.89
C ASN A 26 -6.51 -15.55 -0.22
N PHE A 27 -7.14 -16.26 0.71
CA PHE A 27 -8.41 -15.86 1.32
C PHE A 27 -8.38 -14.43 1.90
N LYS A 28 -7.30 -14.09 2.59
CA LYS A 28 -7.10 -12.75 3.16
C LYS A 28 -7.02 -11.65 2.09
N LEU A 29 -6.31 -11.91 0.99
CA LEU A 29 -6.20 -10.98 -0.14
C LEU A 29 -7.54 -10.79 -0.85
N ILE A 30 -8.35 -11.85 -0.97
CA ILE A 30 -9.69 -11.78 -1.56
C ILE A 30 -10.60 -10.89 -0.70
N ILE A 31 -10.56 -11.06 0.63
CA ILE A 31 -11.30 -10.19 1.55
C ILE A 31 -10.84 -8.73 1.41
N GLN A 32 -9.52 -8.49 1.40
CA GLN A 32 -8.96 -7.15 1.23
C GLN A 32 -9.36 -6.52 -0.11
N TRP A 33 -9.37 -7.31 -1.20
CA TRP A 33 -9.85 -6.90 -2.51
C TRP A 33 -11.31 -6.47 -2.49
N PHE A 34 -12.19 -7.23 -1.83
CA PHE A 34 -13.60 -6.86 -1.64
C PHE A 34 -13.80 -5.65 -0.72
N GLN A 35 -12.84 -5.39 0.17
CA GLN A 35 -12.86 -4.23 1.07
C GLN A 35 -12.27 -2.96 0.43
N GLY A 36 -11.72 -3.03 -0.79
CA GLY A 36 -11.06 -1.90 -1.45
C GLY A 36 -9.61 -1.66 -1.00
N ASN A 37 -9.09 -2.49 -0.10
CA ASN A 37 -7.77 -2.34 0.54
C ASN A 37 -6.65 -3.00 -0.27
N ILE A 38 -6.56 -2.73 -1.58
CA ILE A 38 -5.38 -3.14 -2.35
C ILE A 38 -4.27 -2.13 -2.03
N SER A 39 -3.42 -2.44 -1.07
CA SER A 39 -2.28 -1.58 -0.73
C SER A 39 -1.43 -1.35 -1.99
N PRO A 40 -1.23 -0.08 -2.43
CA PRO A 40 -0.37 0.24 -3.57
C PRO A 40 1.08 -0.24 -3.37
N GLY A 41 1.48 -0.48 -2.11
CA GLY A 41 2.85 -0.79 -1.72
C GLY A 41 3.45 -2.07 -2.30
N PHE A 42 2.68 -2.97 -2.90
CA PHE A 42 3.26 -4.18 -3.50
C PHE A 42 4.18 -3.88 -4.70
N LEU A 43 3.85 -2.87 -5.53
CA LEU A 43 4.64 -2.57 -6.74
C LEU A 43 5.84 -1.65 -6.46
N GLU A 44 5.79 -0.88 -5.37
CA GLU A 44 6.71 0.25 -5.14
C GLU A 44 7.82 -0.09 -4.10
N THR A 45 7.62 -1.14 -3.30
CA THR A 45 8.65 -1.69 -2.39
C THR A 45 9.88 -2.19 -3.16
N ALA A 46 9.71 -2.66 -4.40
CA ALA A 46 10.82 -3.11 -5.24
C ALA A 46 11.76 -1.97 -5.67
N THR A 47 11.24 -0.73 -5.71
CA THR A 47 11.98 0.46 -6.13
C THR A 47 12.52 1.29 -4.97
N SER A 48 12.10 1.03 -3.73
CA SER A 48 12.52 1.79 -2.55
C SER A 48 12.60 0.89 -1.31
N PRO A 49 13.70 0.15 -1.12
CA PRO A 49 13.88 -0.72 0.03
C PRO A 49 13.82 0.09 1.34
N GLY A 50 12.98 -0.35 2.27
CA GLY A 50 12.79 0.32 3.56
C GLY A 50 11.69 1.39 3.57
N ILE A 51 11.05 1.69 2.44
CA ILE A 51 9.87 2.57 2.38
C ILE A 51 8.61 1.71 2.32
N THR A 52 7.71 1.92 3.29
CA THR A 52 6.39 1.30 3.28
C THR A 52 5.39 2.29 2.74
N PHE A 53 4.81 1.97 1.58
CA PHE A 53 3.71 2.76 1.01
C PHE A 53 2.38 2.26 1.58
N ILE A 54 1.52 3.21 1.94
CA ILE A 54 0.19 2.94 2.50
C ILE A 54 -0.90 3.47 1.56
N SER A 55 -2.08 2.87 1.66
CA SER A 55 -3.31 3.33 1.01
C SER A 55 -3.89 4.57 1.69
N LEU A 56 -4.88 5.19 1.05
CA LEU A 56 -5.62 6.32 1.62
C LEU A 56 -6.42 5.92 2.86
N ASP A 57 -7.01 4.72 2.88
CA ASP A 57 -7.77 4.23 4.02
C ASP A 57 -6.87 3.96 5.22
N GLU A 58 -5.70 3.34 5.00
CA GLU A 58 -4.68 3.18 6.05
C GLU A 58 -4.18 4.53 6.57
N ALA A 59 -3.97 5.52 5.69
CA ALA A 59 -3.63 6.87 6.10
C ALA A 59 -4.74 7.54 6.93
N ALA A 60 -6.00 7.31 6.59
CA ALA A 60 -7.14 7.84 7.34
C ALA A 60 -7.24 7.21 8.74
N ASP A 61 -7.02 5.90 8.85
CA ASP A 61 -6.96 5.21 10.15
C ASP A 61 -5.84 5.78 11.03
N LEU A 62 -4.65 5.95 10.44
CA LEU A 62 -3.47 6.49 11.12
C LEU A 62 -3.63 7.94 11.58
N LEU A 63 -4.48 8.74 10.93
CA LEU A 63 -4.76 10.13 11.30
C LEU A 63 -5.34 10.27 12.71
N THR A 64 -6.03 9.23 13.18
CA THR A 64 -6.66 9.21 14.51
C THR A 64 -5.79 8.56 15.59
N GLN A 65 -4.66 7.96 15.19
CA GLN A 65 -3.81 7.19 16.08
C GLN A 65 -2.80 8.10 16.80
N GLU A 66 -2.70 7.95 18.12
CA GLU A 66 -1.70 8.64 18.92
C GLU A 66 -0.27 8.22 18.51
N GLY A 67 0.63 9.19 18.43
CA GLY A 67 2.02 8.96 18.04
C GLY A 67 2.29 8.98 16.53
N THR A 68 1.26 9.16 15.69
CA THR A 68 1.43 9.36 14.25
C THR A 68 1.72 10.83 13.93
N CYS A 69 2.73 11.08 13.09
CA CYS A 69 3.03 12.40 12.56
C CYS A 69 2.96 12.38 11.03
N PHE A 70 2.11 13.25 10.47
CA PHE A 70 2.05 13.47 9.03
C PHE A 70 2.99 14.61 8.65
N ILE A 71 3.81 14.39 7.62
CA ILE A 71 4.73 15.40 7.09
C ILE A 71 4.35 15.68 5.64
N ASP A 72 4.12 16.95 5.33
CA ASP A 72 3.87 17.43 3.98
C ASP A 72 5.15 18.09 3.43
N SER A 73 5.78 17.42 2.47
CA SER A 73 7.05 17.84 1.87
C SER A 73 6.91 18.87 0.76
N ARG A 74 5.69 19.33 0.46
CA ARG A 74 5.43 20.32 -0.59
C ARG A 74 5.80 21.73 -0.15
N SER A 75 5.81 22.66 -1.11
CA SER A 75 6.03 24.07 -0.84
C SER A 75 4.96 24.67 0.10
N PRO A 76 5.29 25.73 0.85
CA PRO A 76 4.35 26.35 1.79
C PRO A 76 3.06 26.86 1.13
N SER A 77 3.12 27.31 -0.12
CA SER A 77 1.94 27.78 -0.85
C SER A 77 0.95 26.65 -1.15
N LEU A 78 1.44 25.46 -1.53
CA LEU A 78 0.59 24.29 -1.76
C LEU A 78 0.01 23.74 -0.46
N TYR A 79 0.82 23.75 0.61
CA TYR A 79 0.34 23.38 1.93
C TYR A 79 -0.81 24.30 2.38
N GLN A 80 -0.64 25.63 2.28
CA GLN A 80 -1.67 26.59 2.66
C GLN A 80 -2.94 26.51 1.80
N ALA A 81 -2.82 26.12 0.53
CA ALA A 81 -3.98 25.91 -0.35
C ALA A 81 -4.84 24.71 0.08
N GLY A 82 -4.27 23.75 0.82
CA GLY A 82 -4.97 22.59 1.37
C GLY A 82 -4.00 21.46 1.71
N HIS A 83 -4.16 20.90 2.92
CA HIS A 83 -3.31 19.84 3.46
C HIS A 83 -4.08 18.95 4.44
N ILE A 84 -3.45 17.84 4.84
CA ILE A 84 -3.98 16.93 5.86
C ILE A 84 -4.01 17.65 7.21
N PRO A 85 -5.14 17.68 7.94
CA PRO A 85 -5.22 18.34 9.25
C PRO A 85 -4.15 17.83 10.22
N GLY A 86 -3.42 18.75 10.85
CA GLY A 86 -2.38 18.41 11.82
C GLY A 86 -1.04 17.96 11.21
N ALA A 87 -0.91 17.91 9.88
CA ALA A 87 0.37 17.66 9.24
C ALA A 87 1.38 18.79 9.56
N LEU A 88 2.67 18.48 9.50
CA LEU A 88 3.76 19.44 9.58
C LEU A 88 4.27 19.72 8.17
N ASN A 89 4.34 20.99 7.77
CA ASN A 89 4.96 21.35 6.51
C ASN A 89 6.48 21.40 6.65
N LEU A 90 7.18 20.48 5.99
CA LEU A 90 8.64 20.43 5.92
C LEU A 90 9.06 20.32 4.45
N PRO A 91 9.09 21.45 3.71
CA PRO A 91 9.40 21.45 2.30
C PRO A 91 10.74 20.77 2.01
N TYR A 92 10.76 19.87 1.02
CA TYR A 92 11.97 19.12 0.69
C TYR A 92 13.11 20.05 0.26
N GLU A 93 12.80 21.19 -0.35
CA GLU A 93 13.78 22.19 -0.79
C GLU A 93 14.56 22.81 0.38
N ASP A 94 14.00 22.74 1.59
CA ASP A 94 14.64 23.23 2.82
C ASP A 94 15.38 22.11 3.57
N PHE A 95 15.37 20.87 3.08
CA PHE A 95 15.97 19.72 3.76
C PHE A 95 17.44 19.96 4.13
N GLU A 96 18.28 20.37 3.18
CA GLU A 96 19.71 20.64 3.42
C GLU A 96 19.96 21.79 4.42
N LYS A 97 19.03 22.75 4.53
CA LYS A 97 19.14 23.86 5.48
C LYS A 97 18.83 23.39 6.90
N ILE A 98 17.84 22.52 7.04
CA ILE A 98 17.37 21.99 8.33
C ILE A 98 18.32 20.87 8.80
N PHE A 99 18.65 19.94 7.90
CA PHE A 99 19.45 18.76 8.12
C PHE A 99 20.82 18.93 7.47
N HIS A 100 21.69 19.66 8.16
CA HIS A 100 23.07 19.87 7.74
C HIS A 100 23.98 18.72 8.21
N PRO A 101 25.13 18.52 7.54
CA PRO A 101 26.12 17.51 7.95
C PRO A 101 26.49 17.66 9.43
N GLY A 102 26.32 16.59 10.20
CA GLY A 102 26.57 16.55 11.64
C GLY A 102 25.31 16.55 12.53
N LEU A 103 24.13 16.84 11.97
CA LEU A 103 22.86 16.76 12.70
C LEU A 103 22.26 15.34 12.69
N ILE A 104 22.43 14.62 11.58
CA ILE A 104 22.06 13.21 11.46
C ILE A 104 23.35 12.40 11.68
N PRO A 105 23.47 11.61 12.77
CA PRO A 105 24.60 10.72 12.94
C PRO A 105 24.60 9.71 11.80
N THR A 106 25.64 9.76 10.96
CA THR A 106 25.91 8.70 10.00
C THR A 106 26.51 7.53 10.78
N SER A 107 25.78 6.44 10.90
CA SER A 107 26.29 5.16 11.44
C SER A 107 27.38 4.57 10.55
#